data_AF-A0A2P8AIR3-F1
#
_entry.id   AF-A0A2P8AIR3-F1
#
_cell.length_a   1.000
_cell.length_b   1.000
_cell.length_c   1.000
_cell.angle_alpha   90.00
_cell.angle_beta   90.00
_cell.angle_gamma   90.00
#
_symmetry.space_group_name_H-M   'P 1'
#
loop_
_entity.id
_entity.type
_entity.pdbx_description
1 polymer ?
#
loop_
_entity_poly.entity_id
_entity_poly.type
_entity_poly.pdbx_seq_one_letter_code
_entity_poly.pdbx_strand_id
1 'polypeptide(L)'
;MAVAVAPPQSDMADRETQLLMLQLQLEDLNHLVAKAKGKGREGETCDKDISLGLLKEDLNKQITALNDQALCHSIAKALRTDHAILETQRELENLARRDREVALSMSRGHSTPHSTPQNQHGQQENALDDETLAKFAMLYVSEEAAMSVLGFDCDDEKNIAESSEMAARRAARHAAAIHQCVACEDHHKISNIARVPCRHEYCGSCLGALFTAAMKDEAYYPPRCCREPILLDKVKMFLPTDIAEEYQAKLPELETKDRTYCHVPNCSA
;
A
#
# COMPACT_ATOMS: atom_id res chain seq x y z
N MET A 1 -13.74 18.91 4.96
CA MET A 1 -12.35 18.78 5.46
C MET A 1 -12.18 17.35 5.97
N ALA A 2 -11.92 16.42 5.06
CA ALA A 2 -11.52 15.06 5.44
C ALA A 2 -10.01 15.12 5.69
N VAL A 3 -9.61 15.02 6.96
CA VAL A 3 -8.21 14.85 7.31
C VAL A 3 -7.83 13.47 6.80
N ALA A 4 -7.02 13.41 5.74
CA ALA A 4 -6.28 12.20 5.43
C ALA A 4 -5.36 11.94 6.63
N VAL A 5 -5.82 11.09 7.53
CA VAL A 5 -5.02 10.61 8.65
C VAL A 5 -3.96 9.72 8.01
N ALA A 6 -2.75 10.27 7.86
CA ALA A 6 -1.57 9.48 7.57
C ALA A 6 -1.52 8.32 8.57
N PRO A 7 -1.24 7.07 8.14
CA PRO A 7 -1.09 5.97 9.09
C PRO A 7 -0.01 6.41 10.11
N PRO A 8 -0.32 6.39 11.43
CA PRO A 8 0.65 6.79 12.42
C PRO A 8 1.86 5.88 12.30
N GLN A 9 3.05 6.48 12.31
CA GLN A 9 4.31 5.76 12.44
C GLN A 9 4.29 5.06 13.79
N SER A 10 3.84 3.81 13.84
CA SER A 10 3.65 3.10 15.10
C SER A 10 4.95 2.41 15.48
N ASP A 11 5.69 3.05 16.39
CA ASP A 11 6.52 2.30 17.34
C ASP A 11 5.67 1.17 17.93
N MET A 12 6.20 -0.05 18.00
CA MET A 12 5.47 -1.21 18.55
C MET A 12 4.87 -0.94 19.95
N ALA A 13 5.55 -0.08 20.73
CA ALA A 13 5.10 0.39 22.04
C ALA A 13 3.86 1.31 21.98
N ASP A 14 3.70 2.09 20.92
CA ASP A 14 2.54 2.95 20.70
C ASP A 14 1.29 2.10 20.35
N ARG A 15 1.48 1.01 19.60
CA ARG A 15 0.39 0.13 19.19
C ARG A 15 -0.19 -0.71 20.33
N GLU A 16 0.65 -1.27 21.21
CA GLU A 16 0.15 -1.98 22.41
C GLU A 16 -0.63 -1.04 23.33
N THR A 17 -0.15 0.20 23.45
CA THR A 17 -0.83 1.26 24.22
C THR A 17 -2.18 1.62 23.59
N GLN A 18 -2.23 1.77 22.27
CA GLN A 18 -3.47 2.06 21.53
C GLN A 18 -4.49 0.92 21.69
N LEU A 19 -4.05 -0.33 21.63
CA LEU A 19 -4.92 -1.49 21.81
C LEU A 19 -5.49 -1.53 23.23
N LEU A 20 -4.67 -1.28 24.25
CA LEU A 20 -5.12 -1.20 25.64
C LEU A 20 -6.15 -0.07 25.82
N MET A 21 -5.92 1.11 25.23
CA MET A 21 -6.86 2.23 25.29
C MET A 21 -8.23 1.86 24.72
N LEU A 22 -8.26 1.21 23.55
CA LEU A 22 -9.51 0.77 22.92
C LEU A 22 -10.23 -0.30 23.75
N GLN A 23 -9.48 -1.22 24.38
CA GLN A 23 -10.04 -2.22 25.30
C GLN A 23 -10.70 -1.56 26.52
N LEU A 24 -10.04 -0.58 27.13
CA LEU A 24 -10.61 0.17 28.26
C LEU A 24 -11.88 0.93 27.86
N GLN A 25 -11.90 1.57 26.69
CA GLN A 25 -13.10 2.22 26.17
C GLN A 25 -14.25 1.24 25.94
N LEU A 26 -13.95 0.02 25.47
CA LEU A 26 -14.94 -1.03 25.29
C LEU A 26 -15.50 -1.53 26.63
N GLU A 27 -14.64 -1.67 27.65
CA GLU A 27 -15.04 -2.01 29.03
C GLU A 27 -15.95 -0.94 29.63
N ASP A 28 -15.57 0.33 29.54
CA ASP A 28 -16.38 1.47 29.99
C ASP A 28 -17.75 1.49 29.30
N LEU A 29 -17.78 1.27 27.99
CA LEU A 29 -19.02 1.21 27.22
C LEU A 29 -19.90 0.03 27.65
N ASN A 30 -19.31 -1.15 27.89
CA ASN A 30 -20.06 -2.29 28.41
C ASN A 30 -20.63 -2.01 29.82
N HIS A 31 -19.91 -1.29 30.68
CA HIS A 31 -20.42 -0.84 31.96
C HIS A 31 -21.59 0.15 31.84
N LEU A 32 -21.54 1.07 30.87
CA LEU A 32 -22.64 2.00 30.58
C LEU A 32 -23.89 1.27 30.08
N VAL A 33 -23.72 0.33 29.14
CA VAL A 33 -24.80 -0.50 28.62
C VAL A 33 -25.44 -1.34 29.73
N ALA A 34 -24.62 -1.93 30.62
CA ALA A 34 -25.12 -2.71 31.75
C ALA A 34 -25.96 -1.86 32.72
N LYS A 35 -25.56 -0.61 32.97
CA LYS A 35 -26.32 0.34 33.82
C LYS A 35 -27.60 0.87 33.16
N ALA A 36 -27.66 0.88 31.82
CA ALA A 36 -28.81 1.37 31.05
C ALA A 36 -29.93 0.33 30.90
N LYS A 37 -29.58 -0.97 31.01
CA LYS A 37 -30.51 -2.10 30.85
C LYS A 37 -31.59 -2.07 31.94
N GLY A 38 -32.79 -1.58 31.59
CA GLY A 38 -33.97 -1.53 32.50
C GLY A 38 -34.73 -0.21 32.57
N LYS A 39 -34.34 0.83 31.80
CA LYS A 39 -34.98 2.16 31.86
C LYS A 39 -35.99 2.46 30.72
N GLY A 40 -36.49 1.45 30.01
CA GLY A 40 -37.38 1.63 28.85
C GLY A 40 -38.58 0.69 28.84
N ARG A 41 -39.61 1.03 28.06
CA ARG A 41 -40.74 0.13 27.77
C ARG A 41 -40.25 -1.07 26.96
N GLU A 42 -40.78 -2.25 27.26
CA GLU A 42 -40.42 -3.50 26.59
C GLU A 42 -40.66 -3.40 25.07
N GLY A 43 -39.60 -3.55 24.27
CA GLY A 43 -39.67 -3.61 22.80
C GLY A 43 -39.29 -2.34 22.04
N GLU A 44 -39.05 -1.20 22.71
CA GLU A 44 -38.70 0.07 22.06
C GLU A 44 -37.20 0.38 22.28
N THR A 45 -36.35 0.12 21.28
CA THR A 45 -34.92 0.49 21.33
C THR A 45 -34.79 1.99 21.21
N CYS A 46 -34.23 2.66 22.21
CA CYS A 46 -34.04 4.10 22.17
C CYS A 46 -32.88 4.46 21.23
N ASP A 47 -32.90 5.65 20.61
CA ASP A 47 -31.79 6.19 19.80
C ASP A 47 -30.44 6.10 20.54
N LYS A 48 -30.46 6.22 21.87
CA LYS A 48 -29.28 6.06 22.73
C LYS A 48 -28.73 4.63 22.70
N ASP A 49 -29.59 3.62 22.71
CA ASP A 49 -29.18 2.21 22.66
C ASP A 49 -28.60 1.86 21.29
N ILE A 50 -29.18 2.42 20.22
CA ILE A 50 -28.66 2.29 18.84
C ILE A 50 -27.27 2.93 18.76
N SER A 51 -27.12 4.15 19.29
CA SER A 51 -25.85 4.88 19.29
C SER A 51 -24.75 4.13 20.05
N LEU A 52 -25.07 3.57 21.23
CA LEU A 52 -24.13 2.75 22.00
C LEU A 52 -23.77 1.44 21.28
N GLY A 53 -24.74 0.83 20.58
CA GLY A 53 -24.50 -0.35 19.75
C GLY A 53 -23.53 -0.08 18.60
N LEU A 54 -23.73 1.03 17.87
CA LEU A 54 -22.84 1.44 16.79
C LEU A 54 -21.43 1.76 17.29
N LEU A 55 -21.30 2.48 18.41
CA LEU A 55 -20.00 2.78 18.99
C LEU A 55 -19.27 1.50 19.46
N LYS A 56 -20.00 0.53 20.01
CA LYS A 56 -19.43 -0.78 20.34
C LYS A 56 -18.92 -1.52 19.11
N GLU A 57 -19.68 -1.50 18.02
CA GLU A 57 -19.27 -2.13 16.76
C GLU A 57 -18.01 -1.45 16.20
N ASP A 58 -17.95 -0.12 16.25
CA ASP A 58 -16.80 0.65 15.80
C ASP A 58 -15.52 0.36 16.60
N LEU A 59 -15.60 0.33 17.94
CA LEU A 59 -14.46 -0.04 18.79
C LEU A 59 -13.95 -1.45 18.48
N ASN A 60 -14.86 -2.42 18.28
CA ASN A 60 -14.47 -3.78 17.90
C ASN A 60 -13.77 -3.81 16.54
N LYS A 61 -14.28 -3.06 15.54
CA LYS A 61 -13.63 -2.95 14.22
C LYS A 61 -12.21 -2.40 14.34
N GLN A 62 -12.01 -1.37 15.16
CA GLN A 62 -10.68 -0.80 15.39
C GLN A 62 -9.73 -1.80 16.08
N ILE A 63 -10.21 -2.54 17.08
CA ILE A 63 -9.43 -3.60 17.74
C ILE A 63 -9.03 -4.70 16.75
N THR A 64 -9.97 -5.17 15.92
CA THR A 64 -9.68 -6.17 14.88
C THR A 64 -8.63 -5.65 13.89
N ALA A 65 -8.78 -4.42 13.39
CA ALA A 65 -7.82 -3.82 12.46
C ALA A 65 -6.41 -3.72 13.06
N LEU A 66 -6.29 -3.32 14.34
CA LEU A 66 -4.99 -3.32 15.01
C LEU A 66 -4.44 -4.75 15.12
N ASN A 67 -5.22 -5.73 15.53
CA ASN A 67 -4.75 -7.12 15.63
C ASN A 67 -4.28 -7.68 14.27
N ASP A 68 -5.01 -7.39 13.20
CA ASP A 68 -4.63 -7.78 11.84
C ASP A 68 -3.29 -7.17 11.44
N GLN A 69 -3.04 -5.91 11.81
CA GLN A 69 -1.74 -5.27 11.60
C GLN A 69 -0.60 -5.99 12.36
N ALA A 70 -0.83 -6.52 13.58
CA ALA A 70 0.18 -7.36 14.29
C ALA A 70 0.48 -8.61 13.49
N LEU A 71 -0.58 -9.29 13.07
CA LEU A 71 -0.45 -10.55 12.36
C LEU A 71 0.36 -10.34 11.08
N CYS A 72 0.01 -9.32 10.29
CA CYS A 72 0.75 -8.96 9.09
C CYS A 72 2.22 -8.64 9.38
N HIS A 73 2.52 -7.87 10.43
CA HIS A 73 3.89 -7.54 10.79
C HIS A 73 4.68 -8.79 11.25
N SER A 74 4.05 -9.67 12.03
CA SER A 74 4.64 -10.94 12.49
C SER A 74 4.93 -11.87 11.33
N ILE A 75 4.00 -12.01 10.38
CA ILE A 75 4.19 -12.78 9.14
C ILE A 75 5.35 -12.20 8.34
N ALA A 76 5.38 -10.87 8.13
CA ALA A 76 6.46 -10.22 7.41
C ALA A 76 7.83 -10.44 8.09
N LYS A 77 7.87 -10.39 9.42
CA LYS A 77 9.09 -10.67 10.19
C LYS A 77 9.54 -12.12 10.02
N ALA A 78 8.62 -13.09 10.15
CA ALA A 78 8.92 -14.51 9.97
C ALA A 78 9.41 -14.80 8.56
N LEU A 79 8.80 -14.21 7.53
CA LEU A 79 9.25 -14.35 6.15
C LEU A 79 10.67 -13.81 5.96
N ARG A 80 11.02 -12.66 6.55
CA ARG A 80 12.39 -12.12 6.48
C ARG A 80 13.41 -13.01 7.17
N THR A 81 13.09 -13.55 8.35
CA THR A 81 14.02 -14.40 9.09
C THR A 81 14.19 -15.77 8.45
N ASP A 82 13.10 -16.33 7.94
CA ASP A 82 13.04 -17.72 7.51
C ASP A 82 13.32 -17.85 6.01
N HIS A 83 13.42 -16.73 5.27
CA HIS A 83 13.57 -16.70 3.80
C HIS A 83 14.65 -17.67 3.29
N ALA A 84 15.86 -17.56 3.81
CA ALA A 84 16.98 -18.39 3.37
C ALA A 84 16.75 -19.90 3.64
N ILE A 85 16.07 -20.22 4.74
CA ILE A 85 15.72 -21.60 5.08
C ILE A 85 14.64 -22.12 4.13
N LEU A 86 13.63 -21.31 3.84
CA LEU A 86 12.56 -21.66 2.91
C LEU A 86 13.09 -21.87 1.49
N GLU A 87 14.03 -21.03 1.03
CA GLU A 87 14.66 -21.17 -0.29
C GLU A 87 15.46 -22.47 -0.41
N THR A 88 16.32 -22.73 0.57
CA THR A 88 17.12 -23.98 0.59
C THR A 88 16.22 -25.21 0.64
N GLN A 89 15.15 -25.19 1.45
CA GLN A 89 14.21 -26.29 1.52
C GLN A 89 13.45 -26.50 0.21
N ARG A 90 13.07 -25.41 -0.48
CA ARG A 90 12.44 -25.47 -1.81
C ARG A 90 13.36 -26.13 -2.85
N GLU A 91 14.64 -25.80 -2.82
CA GLU A 91 15.63 -26.40 -3.73
C GLU A 91 15.82 -27.90 -3.49
N LEU A 92 15.92 -28.29 -2.22
CA LEU A 92 16.03 -29.70 -1.84
C LEU A 92 14.80 -30.51 -2.25
N GLU A 93 13.60 -29.96 -2.08
CA GLU A 93 12.36 -30.61 -2.52
C GLU A 93 12.30 -30.76 -4.05
N ASN A 94 12.70 -29.71 -4.79
CA ASN A 94 12.78 -29.76 -6.25
C ASN A 94 13.80 -30.78 -6.76
N LEU A 95 14.91 -30.96 -6.04
CA LEU A 95 15.89 -32.00 -6.34
C LEU A 95 15.28 -33.39 -6.08
N ALA A 96 14.68 -33.61 -4.90
CA ALA A 96 14.02 -34.87 -4.57
C ALA A 96 12.89 -35.23 -5.55
N ARG A 97 12.14 -34.24 -6.04
CA ARG A 97 11.09 -34.41 -7.06
C ARG A 97 11.66 -34.90 -8.39
N ARG A 98 12.72 -34.25 -8.88
CA ARG A 98 13.41 -34.66 -10.11
C ARG A 98 14.01 -36.05 -10.00
N ASP A 99 14.65 -36.36 -8.88
CA ASP A 99 15.23 -37.68 -8.63
C ASP A 99 14.15 -38.77 -8.65
N ARG A 100 12.98 -38.49 -8.06
CA ARG A 100 11.82 -39.40 -8.11
C ARG A 100 11.32 -39.59 -9.54
N GLU A 101 11.20 -38.53 -10.34
CA GLU A 101 10.79 -38.62 -11.74
C GLU A 101 11.76 -39.47 -12.57
N VAL A 102 13.07 -39.25 -12.39
CA VAL A 102 14.11 -40.05 -13.03
C VAL A 102 14.01 -41.52 -12.60
N ALA A 103 13.90 -41.81 -11.31
CA ALA A 103 13.78 -43.17 -10.80
C ALA A 103 12.55 -43.91 -11.36
N LEU A 104 11.40 -43.23 -11.44
CA LEU A 104 10.19 -43.80 -12.04
C LEU A 104 10.34 -44.04 -13.55
N SER A 105 11.03 -43.15 -14.26
CA SER A 105 11.26 -43.30 -15.71
C SER A 105 12.17 -44.51 -16.02
N MET A 106 13.23 -44.67 -15.24
CA MET A 106 14.15 -45.82 -15.29
C MET A 106 13.42 -47.13 -14.95
N SER A 107 12.57 -47.12 -13.91
CA SER A 107 11.78 -48.29 -13.52
C SER A 107 10.78 -48.72 -14.59
N ARG A 108 10.27 -47.78 -15.40
CA ARG A 108 9.34 -48.04 -16.51
C ARG A 108 10.02 -48.34 -17.85
N GLY A 109 11.35 -48.52 -17.86
CA GLY A 109 12.12 -48.91 -19.06
C GLY A 109 12.22 -47.84 -20.15
N HIS A 110 11.93 -46.58 -19.84
CA HIS A 110 12.10 -45.47 -20.78
C HIS A 110 13.54 -44.94 -20.70
N SER A 111 14.23 -44.84 -21.84
CA SER A 111 15.53 -44.16 -21.94
C SER A 111 15.29 -42.66 -21.77
N THR A 112 15.91 -42.03 -20.77
CA THR A 112 15.75 -40.60 -20.53
C THR A 112 16.35 -39.80 -21.69
N PRO A 113 15.57 -38.97 -22.42
CA PRO A 113 16.18 -37.93 -23.23
C PRO A 113 16.91 -36.97 -22.29
N HIS A 114 18.16 -36.66 -22.63
CA HIS A 114 19.01 -35.70 -21.94
C HIS A 114 18.41 -34.29 -22.09
N SER A 115 17.36 -34.00 -21.32
CA SER A 115 16.77 -32.67 -21.27
C SER A 115 17.65 -31.85 -20.35
N THR A 116 18.55 -31.08 -20.97
CA THR A 116 19.27 -29.95 -20.37
C THR A 116 18.30 -29.18 -19.47
N PRO A 117 18.70 -28.72 -18.27
CA PRO A 117 17.81 -27.95 -17.41
C PRO A 117 17.34 -26.71 -18.16
N GLN A 118 16.16 -26.80 -18.78
CA GLN A 118 15.41 -25.61 -19.16
C GLN A 118 15.02 -24.99 -17.83
N ASN A 119 15.77 -23.95 -17.52
CA ASN A 119 15.49 -22.99 -16.48
C ASN A 119 14.12 -22.39 -16.84
N GLN A 120 13.04 -23.10 -16.48
CA GLN A 120 11.68 -22.57 -16.50
C GLN A 120 11.56 -21.58 -15.34
N HIS A 121 12.35 -20.49 -15.39
CA HIS A 121 12.02 -19.23 -14.77
C HIS A 121 10.88 -18.57 -15.59
N GLY A 122 9.79 -19.33 -15.78
CA GLY A 122 8.54 -18.87 -16.36
C GLY A 122 7.64 -18.25 -15.28
N GLN A 123 8.21 -17.42 -14.41
CA GLN A 123 7.47 -16.68 -13.38
C GLN A 123 8.14 -15.33 -13.12
N GLN A 124 8.17 -14.45 -14.11
CA GLN A 124 8.48 -13.05 -13.83
C GLN A 124 7.72 -12.11 -14.76
N GLU A 125 6.39 -12.14 -14.66
CA GLU A 125 5.55 -11.04 -15.17
C GLU A 125 4.90 -10.21 -14.06
N ASN A 126 5.07 -10.56 -12.78
CA ASN A 126 4.46 -9.86 -11.64
C ASN A 126 5.46 -9.51 -10.52
N ALA A 127 6.76 -9.36 -10.81
CA ALA A 127 7.67 -8.76 -9.84
C ALA A 127 7.50 -7.24 -9.91
N LEU A 128 6.99 -6.64 -8.82
CA LEU A 128 7.02 -5.20 -8.63
C LEU A 128 8.48 -4.73 -8.70
N ASP A 129 8.74 -3.60 -9.34
CA ASP A 129 10.07 -2.98 -9.37
C ASP A 129 10.47 -2.48 -7.99
N ASP A 130 11.77 -2.46 -7.69
CA ASP A 130 12.30 -2.12 -6.37
C ASP A 130 11.82 -0.73 -5.89
N GLU A 131 11.59 0.21 -6.82
CA GLU A 131 11.01 1.51 -6.49
C GLU A 131 9.58 1.39 -5.96
N THR A 132 8.71 0.64 -6.63
CA THR A 132 7.34 0.46 -6.14
C THR A 132 7.32 -0.33 -4.84
N LEU A 133 8.17 -1.34 -4.72
CA LEU A 133 8.34 -2.09 -3.47
C LEU A 133 8.79 -1.16 -2.32
N ALA A 134 9.74 -0.26 -2.57
CA ALA A 134 10.18 0.73 -1.60
C ALA A 134 9.05 1.70 -1.23
N LYS A 135 8.23 2.15 -2.18
CA LYS A 135 7.04 2.99 -1.91
C LYS A 135 6.03 2.26 -1.02
N PHE A 136 5.76 0.99 -1.30
CA PHE A 136 4.87 0.16 -0.47
C PHE A 136 5.45 -0.06 0.93
N ALA A 137 6.74 -0.39 1.04
CA ALA A 137 7.42 -0.54 2.33
C ALA A 137 7.38 0.77 3.13
N MET A 138 7.57 1.91 2.47
CA MET A 138 7.54 3.24 3.08
C MET A 138 6.15 3.61 3.60
N LEU A 139 5.09 3.17 2.92
CA LEU A 139 3.70 3.49 3.26
C LEU A 139 3.09 2.54 4.30
N TYR A 140 3.44 1.25 4.25
CA TYR A 140 2.76 0.20 5.01
C TYR A 140 3.65 -0.57 5.99
N VAL A 141 4.98 -0.42 5.93
CA VAL A 141 5.91 -1.16 6.78
C VAL A 141 6.71 -0.21 7.66
N SER A 142 7.76 0.40 7.15
CA SER A 142 8.60 1.38 7.87
C SER A 142 9.60 2.06 6.91
N GLU A 143 10.22 3.15 7.40
CA GLU A 143 11.30 3.82 6.66
C GLU A 143 12.53 2.92 6.52
N GLU A 144 12.86 2.14 7.54
CA GLU A 144 13.99 1.20 7.52
C GLU A 144 13.76 0.08 6.51
N ALA A 145 12.54 -0.46 6.44
CA ALA A 145 12.18 -1.47 5.45
C ALA A 145 12.28 -0.92 4.02
N ALA A 146 11.79 0.30 3.78
CA ALA A 146 11.91 0.95 2.48
C ALA A 146 13.37 1.21 2.08
N MET A 147 14.19 1.67 3.03
CA MET A 147 15.61 1.93 2.79
C MET A 147 16.39 0.63 2.56
N SER A 148 16.07 -0.45 3.26
CA SER A 148 16.66 -1.77 3.00
C SER A 148 16.32 -2.28 1.59
N VAL A 149 15.08 -2.09 1.11
CA VAL A 149 14.71 -2.40 -0.29
C VAL A 149 15.55 -1.61 -1.29
N LEU A 150 15.89 -0.35 -0.98
CA LEU A 150 16.76 0.47 -1.81
C LEU A 150 18.27 0.20 -1.60
N GLY A 151 18.63 -0.84 -0.83
CA GLY A 151 20.03 -1.23 -0.56
C GLY A 151 20.74 -0.40 0.51
N PHE A 152 19.99 0.28 1.38
CA PHE A 152 20.50 1.04 2.52
C PHE A 152 20.19 0.32 3.84
N ASP A 153 20.95 -0.72 4.15
CA ASP A 153 20.85 -1.42 5.43
C ASP A 153 21.42 -0.59 6.59
N CYS A 154 20.71 -0.57 7.71
CA CYS A 154 21.11 0.14 8.93
C CYS A 154 21.92 -0.77 9.86
N ASP A 155 23.24 -0.84 9.66
CA ASP A 155 24.18 -1.35 10.67
C ASP A 155 24.55 -0.25 11.70
N ASP A 156 23.55 0.45 12.24
CA ASP A 156 23.73 1.62 13.13
C ASP A 156 23.80 1.24 14.63
N GLU A 157 24.37 0.08 14.96
CA GLU A 157 24.52 -0.35 16.37
C GLU A 157 25.86 0.06 17.01
N LYS A 158 26.63 0.95 16.38
CA LYS A 158 27.91 1.42 16.95
C LYS A 158 28.01 2.94 16.91
N ASN A 159 27.82 3.55 18.08
CA ASN A 159 28.21 4.92 18.41
C ASN A 159 29.73 5.12 18.22
N ILE A 160 30.17 5.24 16.96
CA ILE A 160 31.53 5.58 16.58
C ILE A 160 31.47 6.97 15.95
N ALA A 161 32.41 7.83 16.31
CA ALA A 161 32.49 9.22 15.85
C ALA A 161 32.20 9.37 14.35
N GLU A 162 31.38 10.35 13.98
CA GLU A 162 30.94 10.62 12.60
C GLU A 162 32.15 10.76 11.65
N SER A 163 32.42 9.70 10.89
CA SER A 163 33.37 9.73 9.78
C SER A 163 32.72 10.41 8.57
N SER A 164 33.53 11.01 7.69
CA SER A 164 33.07 11.54 6.39
C SER A 164 32.31 10.49 5.57
N GLU A 165 32.64 9.20 5.74
CA GLU A 165 31.92 8.10 5.10
C GLU A 165 30.49 7.94 5.63
N MET A 166 30.28 8.08 6.95
CA MET A 166 28.94 8.00 7.55
C MET A 166 28.08 9.21 7.17
N ALA A 167 28.68 10.39 7.06
CA ALA A 167 27.99 11.57 6.53
C ALA A 167 27.57 11.38 5.06
N ALA A 168 28.44 10.83 4.22
CA ALA A 168 28.13 10.53 2.82
C ALA A 168 27.01 9.48 2.67
N ARG A 169 27.02 8.42 3.48
CA ARG A 169 25.96 7.40 3.49
C ARG A 169 24.60 7.99 3.90
N ARG A 170 24.55 8.83 4.94
CA ARG A 170 23.31 9.52 5.34
C ARG A 170 22.80 10.46 4.25
N ALA A 171 23.69 11.21 3.60
CA ALA A 171 23.31 12.08 2.48
C ALA A 171 22.75 11.27 1.29
N ALA A 172 23.36 10.14 0.95
CA ALA A 172 22.88 9.25 -0.10
C ALA A 172 21.51 8.63 0.25
N ARG A 173 21.32 8.18 1.51
CA ARG A 173 20.04 7.68 2.01
C ARG A 173 18.95 8.75 1.94
N HIS A 174 19.26 9.97 2.37
CA HIS A 174 18.33 11.10 2.28
C HIS A 174 17.98 11.43 0.82
N ALA A 175 18.97 11.44 -0.08
CA ALA A 175 18.74 11.66 -1.52
C ALA A 175 17.92 10.54 -2.18
N ALA A 176 17.99 9.31 -1.67
CA ALA A 176 17.17 8.18 -2.13
C ALA A 176 15.73 8.23 -1.59
N ALA A 177 15.51 8.84 -0.42
CA ALA A 177 14.19 8.95 0.18
C ALA A 177 13.42 10.19 -0.29
N ILE A 178 14.12 11.25 -0.69
CA ILE A 178 13.55 12.57 -1.00
C ILE A 178 13.71 12.89 -2.48
N HIS A 179 12.58 13.13 -3.13
CA HIS A 179 12.42 13.36 -4.56
C HIS A 179 11.84 14.75 -4.82
N GLN A 180 12.20 15.35 -5.96
CA GLN A 180 11.75 16.70 -6.33
C GLN A 180 10.62 16.64 -7.36
N CYS A 181 9.53 17.38 -7.12
CA CYS A 181 8.42 17.49 -8.05
C CYS A 181 8.79 18.41 -9.24
N VAL A 182 8.53 17.97 -10.47
CA VAL A 182 8.83 18.76 -11.68
C VAL A 182 7.92 19.99 -11.85
N ALA A 183 6.77 20.03 -11.18
CA ALA A 183 5.77 21.09 -11.36
C ALA A 183 5.88 22.22 -10.33
N CYS A 184 6.05 21.88 -9.05
CA CYS A 184 6.18 22.86 -7.97
C CYS A 184 7.61 23.03 -7.45
N GLU A 185 8.56 22.21 -7.91
CA GLU A 185 9.97 22.22 -7.47
C GLU A 185 10.18 21.87 -5.99
N ASP A 186 9.12 21.52 -5.26
CA ASP A 186 9.18 21.08 -3.86
C ASP A 186 9.69 19.64 -3.71
N HIS A 187 10.22 19.34 -2.53
CA HIS A 187 10.77 18.04 -2.17
C HIS A 187 9.77 17.22 -1.35
N HIS A 188 9.62 15.95 -1.72
CA HIS A 188 8.66 15.03 -1.10
C HIS A 188 9.30 13.65 -0.89
N LYS A 189 8.77 12.88 0.07
CA LYS A 189 9.17 11.48 0.25
C LYS A 189 8.79 10.66 -0.99
N ILE A 190 9.56 9.61 -1.27
CA ILE A 190 9.33 8.66 -2.38
C ILE A 190 7.90 8.09 -2.40
N SER A 191 7.28 7.88 -1.22
CA SER A 191 5.90 7.41 -1.07
C SER A 191 4.84 8.40 -1.58
N ASN A 192 5.17 9.68 -1.71
CA ASN A 192 4.26 10.75 -2.12
C ASN A 192 4.58 11.30 -3.52
N ILE A 193 5.42 10.60 -4.28
CA ILE A 193 5.83 11.00 -5.63
C ILE A 193 5.41 9.93 -6.65
N ALA A 194 4.63 10.37 -7.63
CA ALA A 194 4.26 9.59 -8.79
C ALA A 194 5.28 9.79 -9.90
N ARG A 195 5.80 8.68 -10.45
CA ARG A 195 6.62 8.68 -11.65
C ARG A 195 5.72 8.39 -12.86
N VAL A 196 5.59 9.36 -13.76
CA VAL A 196 4.77 9.21 -14.99
C VAL A 196 5.55 8.45 -16.08
N PRO A 197 4.90 7.97 -17.17
CA PRO A 197 5.56 7.14 -18.20
C PRO A 197 6.83 7.76 -18.80
N CYS A 198 6.86 9.08 -18.97
CA CYS A 198 8.02 9.83 -19.44
C CYS A 198 9.12 10.04 -18.38
N ARG A 199 9.04 9.35 -17.23
CA ARG A 199 9.97 9.37 -16.09
C ARG A 199 10.02 10.65 -15.26
N HIS A 200 9.16 11.62 -15.54
CA HIS A 200 9.03 12.79 -14.68
C HIS A 200 8.30 12.45 -13.37
N GLU A 201 8.64 13.20 -12.32
CA GLU A 201 8.16 12.98 -10.96
C GLU A 201 7.22 14.11 -10.53
N TYR A 202 6.02 13.74 -10.06
CA TYR A 202 4.98 14.66 -9.62
C TYR A 202 4.53 14.34 -8.21
N CYS A 203 4.36 15.36 -7.38
CA CYS A 203 3.64 15.20 -6.12
C CYS A 203 2.13 15.05 -6.34
N GLY A 204 1.46 14.43 -5.38
CA GLY A 204 0.02 14.14 -5.49
C GLY A 204 -0.87 15.37 -5.73
N SER A 205 -0.50 16.53 -5.16
CA SER A 205 -1.25 17.78 -5.36
C SER A 205 -1.13 18.32 -6.79
N CYS A 206 0.09 18.37 -7.33
CA CYS A 206 0.33 18.79 -8.71
C CYS A 206 -0.30 17.84 -9.72
N LEU A 207 -0.26 16.54 -9.43
CA LEU A 207 -0.92 15.53 -10.25
C LEU A 207 -2.44 15.68 -10.19
N GLY A 208 -3.01 15.88 -9.00
CA GLY A 208 -4.43 16.18 -8.83
C GLY A 208 -4.88 17.41 -9.61
N ALA A 209 -4.08 18.48 -9.61
CA ALA A 209 -4.33 19.68 -10.40
C ALA A 209 -4.33 19.39 -11.91
N LEU A 210 -3.41 18.55 -12.39
CA LEU A 210 -3.33 18.14 -13.80
C LEU A 210 -4.58 17.35 -14.23
N PHE A 211 -5.02 16.39 -13.42
CA PHE A 211 -6.25 15.62 -13.67
C PHE A 211 -7.48 16.52 -13.60
N THR A 212 -7.53 17.45 -12.65
CA THR A 212 -8.62 18.42 -12.53
C THR A 212 -8.72 19.35 -13.74
N ALA A 213 -7.58 19.79 -14.28
CA ALA A 213 -7.56 20.60 -15.51
C ALA A 213 -8.09 19.80 -16.71
N ALA A 214 -7.68 18.54 -16.85
CA ALA A 214 -8.15 17.66 -17.92
C ALA A 214 -9.66 17.33 -17.82
N MET A 215 -10.26 17.37 -16.62
CA MET A 215 -11.71 17.23 -16.45
C MET A 215 -12.51 18.49 -16.82
N LYS A 216 -11.88 19.66 -16.74
CA LYS A 216 -12.55 20.96 -16.96
C LYS A 216 -12.47 21.42 -18.41
N ASP A 217 -11.37 21.11 -19.07
CA ASP A 217 -11.10 21.59 -20.42
C ASP A 217 -10.61 20.43 -21.30
N GLU A 218 -11.38 20.17 -22.36
CA GLU A 218 -11.15 19.10 -23.33
C GLU A 218 -9.80 19.23 -24.04
N ALA A 219 -9.23 20.44 -24.15
CA ALA A 219 -7.92 20.65 -24.74
C ALA A 219 -6.79 19.99 -23.93
N TYR A 220 -6.99 19.78 -22.63
CA TYR A 220 -6.05 19.12 -21.73
C TYR A 220 -6.38 17.64 -21.52
N TYR A 221 -7.44 17.12 -22.13
CA TYR A 221 -7.79 15.71 -22.07
C TYR A 221 -7.13 14.92 -23.23
N PRO A 222 -6.57 13.73 -22.98
CA PRO A 222 -6.23 13.16 -21.67
C PRO A 222 -5.07 13.92 -21.00
N PRO A 223 -4.94 13.84 -19.65
CA PRO A 223 -3.82 14.43 -18.93
C PRO A 223 -2.50 13.86 -19.47
N ARG A 224 -1.54 14.74 -19.78
CA ARG A 224 -0.29 14.37 -20.46
C ARG A 224 0.92 15.00 -19.79
N CYS A 225 2.05 14.31 -19.85
CA CYS A 225 3.39 14.89 -19.64
C CYS A 225 4.25 14.54 -20.85
N CYS A 226 5.04 15.49 -21.36
CA CYS A 226 5.88 15.27 -22.55
C CYS A 226 5.13 14.72 -23.78
N ARG A 227 3.83 15.04 -23.91
CA ARG A 227 2.88 14.52 -24.92
C ARG A 227 2.46 13.06 -24.73
N GLU A 228 2.98 12.38 -23.72
CA GLU A 228 2.56 11.03 -23.33
C GLU A 228 1.36 11.09 -22.37
N PRO A 229 0.29 10.31 -22.60
CA PRO A 229 -0.86 10.28 -21.71
C PRO A 229 -0.51 9.63 -20.37
N ILE A 230 -1.02 10.21 -19.29
CA ILE A 230 -0.89 9.67 -17.94
C ILE A 230 -2.16 8.89 -17.62
N LEU A 231 -2.05 7.56 -17.57
CA LEU A 231 -3.18 6.69 -17.25
C LEU A 231 -3.48 6.73 -15.75
N LEU A 232 -4.77 6.84 -15.39
CA LEU A 232 -5.21 6.87 -14.00
C LEU A 232 -4.66 5.69 -13.19
N ASP A 233 -4.74 4.47 -13.74
CA ASP A 233 -4.30 3.24 -13.05
C ASP A 233 -2.83 3.27 -12.61
N LYS A 234 -1.98 3.99 -13.33
CA LYS A 234 -0.55 4.11 -13.01
C LYS A 234 -0.27 5.06 -11.86
N VAL A 235 -1.17 5.99 -11.59
CA VAL A 235 -0.95 7.06 -10.62
C VAL A 235 -2.02 7.16 -9.54
N LYS A 236 -3.05 6.32 -9.59
CA LYS A 236 -4.21 6.33 -8.69
C LYS A 236 -3.83 6.35 -7.21
N MET A 237 -2.78 5.61 -6.83
CA MET A 237 -2.32 5.55 -5.43
C MET A 237 -1.73 6.88 -4.91
N PHE A 238 -1.31 7.78 -5.79
CA PHE A 238 -0.74 9.09 -5.43
C PHE A 238 -1.71 10.24 -5.64
N LEU A 239 -2.86 9.97 -6.27
CA LEU A 239 -3.89 10.97 -6.53
C LEU A 239 -4.80 11.09 -5.31
N PRO A 240 -5.26 12.31 -4.94
CA PRO A 240 -6.32 12.46 -3.96
C PRO A 240 -7.56 11.64 -4.35
N THR A 241 -8.14 10.90 -3.39
CA THR A 241 -9.23 9.93 -3.64
C THR A 241 -10.44 10.58 -4.29
N ASP A 242 -10.80 11.78 -3.85
CA ASP A 242 -11.88 12.60 -4.40
C ASP A 242 -11.69 12.90 -5.89
N ILE A 243 -10.47 13.33 -6.27
CA ILE A 243 -10.13 13.62 -7.67
C ILE A 243 -10.13 12.35 -8.51
N ALA A 244 -9.62 11.23 -7.97
CA ALA A 244 -9.58 9.95 -8.67
C ALA A 244 -10.99 9.42 -8.97
N GLU A 245 -11.90 9.51 -7.99
CA GLU A 245 -13.30 9.10 -8.12
C GLU A 245 -14.05 10.02 -9.10
N GLU A 246 -13.87 11.34 -9.00
CA GLU A 246 -14.51 12.29 -9.92
C GLU A 246 -14.05 12.07 -11.37
N TYR A 247 -12.74 11.87 -11.57
CA TYR A 247 -12.18 11.59 -12.89
C TYR A 247 -12.74 10.29 -13.45
N GLN A 248 -12.79 9.23 -12.63
CA GLN A 248 -13.34 7.93 -13.04
C GLN A 248 -14.83 8.02 -13.40
N ALA A 249 -15.62 8.82 -12.66
CA ALA A 249 -17.03 9.05 -12.96
C ALA A 249 -17.23 9.84 -14.26
N LYS A 250 -16.32 10.77 -14.58
CA LYS A 250 -16.34 11.58 -15.81
C LYS A 250 -15.76 10.89 -17.03
N LEU A 251 -15.05 9.76 -16.89
CA LEU A 251 -14.44 9.05 -18.02
C LEU A 251 -15.42 8.75 -19.18
N PRO A 252 -16.65 8.23 -18.95
CA PRO A 252 -17.58 7.94 -20.04
C PRO A 252 -17.97 9.19 -20.82
N GLU A 253 -18.16 10.31 -20.13
CA GLU A 253 -18.39 11.62 -20.74
C GLU A 253 -17.15 12.01 -21.55
N LEU A 254 -15.97 12.00 -20.92
CA LEU A 254 -14.72 12.46 -21.51
C LEU A 254 -14.32 11.71 -22.80
N GLU A 255 -14.58 10.40 -22.85
CA GLU A 255 -14.30 9.52 -24.00
C GLU A 255 -15.35 9.62 -25.12
N THR A 256 -16.54 10.15 -24.83
CA THR A 256 -17.61 10.30 -25.81
C THR A 256 -17.33 11.50 -26.73
N LYS A 257 -17.23 11.23 -28.03
CA LYS A 257 -16.88 12.24 -29.05
C LYS A 257 -17.99 13.28 -29.30
N ASP A 258 -19.25 12.85 -29.37
CA ASP A 258 -20.41 13.70 -29.66
C ASP A 258 -21.32 13.77 -28.44
N ARG A 259 -20.89 14.52 -27.42
CA ARG A 259 -21.61 14.63 -26.14
C ARG A 259 -22.90 15.42 -26.33
N THR A 260 -24.02 14.79 -25.99
CA THR A 260 -25.32 15.45 -25.96
C THR A 260 -25.76 15.57 -24.52
N TYR A 261 -25.75 16.78 -23.97
CA TYR A 261 -26.17 17.04 -22.60
C TYR A 261 -27.66 17.32 -22.53
N CYS A 262 -28.32 16.76 -21.52
CA CYS A 262 -29.67 17.13 -21.16
C CYS A 262 -29.70 18.61 -20.74
N HIS A 263 -30.54 19.43 -21.39
CA HIS A 263 -30.61 20.88 -21.09
C HIS A 263 -31.11 21.21 -19.67
N VAL A 264 -31.66 20.22 -18.96
CA VAL A 264 -32.19 20.37 -17.62
C VAL A 264 -31.02 20.29 -16.62
N PRO A 265 -30.76 21.31 -15.80
CA PRO A 265 -29.55 21.40 -14.98
C PRO A 265 -29.40 20.31 -13.90
N ASN A 266 -30.50 19.64 -13.51
CA ASN A 266 -30.50 18.54 -12.54
C ASN A 266 -30.69 17.16 -13.19
N CYS A 267 -30.64 17.11 -14.53
CA CYS A 267 -30.72 15.87 -15.29
C CYS A 267 -29.29 15.34 -15.39
N SER A 268 -28.83 14.64 -14.35
CA SER A 268 -27.51 14.01 -14.27
C SER A 268 -27.39 12.78 -15.19
N ALA A 269 -27.89 12.90 -16.42
CA ALA A 269 -27.99 11.82 -17.42
C ALA A 269 -27.03 12.07 -18.58
#